data_AF-A0A353WL49-F1
#
_entry.id   AF-A0A353WL49-F1
#
_cell.length_a   1.000
_cell.length_b   1.000
_cell.length_c   1.000
_cell.angle_alpha   90.00
_cell.angle_beta   90.00
_cell.angle_gamma   90.00
#
_symmetry.space_group_name_H-M   'P 1'
#
loop_
_entity.id
_entity.type
_entity.pdbx_description
1 polymer ?
#
loop_
_entity_poly.entity_id
_entity_poly.type
_entity_poly.pdbx_seq_one_letter_code
_entity_poly.pdbx_strand_id
1 'polypeptide(L)'
;MNNSQDKYSPIKDYGVVGNLETIALISKEGSIDWLCLPDFDSPSVFASILDKEDGGFFQIKPMEKFFSQQKYIEKTNILETTFITETGKIVKITDFMLPKTDHSCKHCMLFRKLEVIKGTLPLNFSFHPKFNYARSEPDYKFIEQGMIAATDKNNTLILNSDIQMHHTDNKIVKKLIVKEGQTHWFSLYYKPEYDKLINVTDASPIDDASDELENTKKFWEDWSSKLEYEGVFKQEVLRSALLLKLLMYNPTGALISSPTTSLPENILGKRNWDYRYVWLKDTAFAFHALLNIGYKDEAFKLFSWLENICMQYGKNLRPVVGLRGEADLIEHNLEHLSGYKDSFPVRIGNDAHLKFELDSFCMVLRCALSAIENGFKPNKQMTDLLIDYTNILSEAWDNPDYSIWEVRDLKRRFTFSKAAALLGIEAGIKIAQSLRPDNPNISRWEDVKQEIHNKVIEEDWSPEKDRFKSYNSSLTADASLLLLPILGFLPIDDHRLKSTVVRIRKELSTDSLVYRYKHEEYDDGIEGGEGAYTSGSFWMAHSFALLGENETAKYIIKHILEYSNPLHLFSEEINPDTKENLGNYPHTLTHISFINAALSIKS
;
A
#
# COMPACT_ATOMS: atom_id res chain seq x y z
N MET A 1 -14.06 15.95 19.97
CA MET A 1 -14.25 17.37 19.57
C MET A 1 -13.33 17.58 18.39
N ASN A 2 -13.86 17.78 17.18
CA ASN A 2 -13.01 18.12 16.03
C ASN A 2 -12.40 19.50 16.29
N ASN A 3 -11.08 19.54 16.41
CA ASN A 3 -10.34 20.77 16.57
C ASN A 3 -10.45 21.53 15.23
N SER A 4 -11.35 22.50 15.16
CA SER A 4 -11.71 23.24 13.94
C SER A 4 -10.64 24.24 13.48
N GLN A 5 -9.36 23.90 13.64
CA GLN A 5 -8.23 24.75 13.27
C GLN A 5 -7.38 24.17 12.13
N ASP A 6 -7.47 22.87 11.84
CA ASP A 6 -6.70 22.23 10.76
C ASP A 6 -7.60 22.03 9.53
N LYS A 7 -7.12 22.45 8.35
CA LYS A 7 -7.87 22.36 7.08
C LYS A 7 -7.92 20.92 6.53
N TYR A 8 -6.99 20.06 6.97
CA TYR A 8 -6.89 18.67 6.54
C TYR A 8 -7.53 17.70 7.54
N SER A 9 -8.21 16.67 7.02
CA SER A 9 -8.53 15.50 7.83
C SER A 9 -7.23 14.72 8.12
N PRO A 10 -7.02 14.23 9.35
CA PRO A 10 -5.90 13.32 9.64
C PRO A 10 -5.89 12.13 8.67
N ILE A 11 -4.71 11.65 8.27
CA ILE A 11 -4.56 10.50 7.35
C ILE A 11 -5.34 9.27 7.84
N LYS A 12 -5.33 9.00 9.16
CA LYS A 12 -6.10 7.90 9.75
C LYS A 12 -7.62 8.06 9.68
N ASP A 13 -8.13 9.25 9.39
CA ASP A 13 -9.58 9.50 9.30
C ASP A 13 -10.15 9.21 7.90
N TYR A 14 -9.35 8.59 7.02
CA TYR A 14 -9.80 8.11 5.72
C TYR A 14 -10.13 6.61 5.74
N GLY A 15 -11.30 6.24 5.23
CA GLY A 15 -11.60 4.90 4.74
C GLY A 15 -11.31 4.80 3.24
N VAL A 16 -11.28 3.58 2.70
CA VAL A 16 -11.04 3.37 1.27
C VAL A 16 -12.06 2.42 0.63
N VAL A 17 -12.40 2.68 -0.63
CA VAL A 17 -13.21 1.79 -1.49
C VAL A 17 -12.56 1.72 -2.87
N GLY A 18 -12.55 0.55 -3.51
CA GLY A 18 -11.84 0.35 -4.77
C GLY A 18 -12.45 -0.74 -5.63
N ASN A 19 -12.12 -0.72 -6.92
CA ASN A 19 -12.63 -1.66 -7.94
C ASN A 19 -11.59 -2.68 -8.42
N LEU A 20 -10.48 -2.82 -7.69
CA LEU A 20 -9.29 -3.61 -8.06
C LEU A 20 -8.45 -3.03 -9.20
N GLU A 21 -8.77 -1.84 -9.71
CA GLU A 21 -7.94 -1.09 -10.68
C GLU A 21 -7.53 0.28 -10.15
N THR A 22 -8.39 0.88 -9.31
CA THR A 22 -8.18 2.11 -8.58
C THR A 22 -8.94 2.10 -7.24
N ILE A 23 -8.76 3.17 -6.46
CA ILE A 23 -9.32 3.33 -5.12
C ILE A 23 -9.56 4.81 -4.79
N ALA A 24 -10.60 5.06 -4.01
CA ALA A 24 -10.97 6.36 -3.48
C ALA A 24 -10.67 6.42 -1.97
N LEU A 25 -10.08 7.52 -1.50
CA LEU A 25 -9.98 7.81 -0.05
C LEU A 25 -11.14 8.70 0.37
N ILE A 26 -11.86 8.27 1.41
CA ILE A 26 -13.09 8.87 1.90
C ILE A 26 -12.92 9.32 3.34
N SER A 27 -12.90 10.62 3.57
CA SER A 27 -12.84 11.23 4.90
C SER A 27 -14.09 10.92 5.70
N LYS A 28 -13.96 10.80 7.03
CA LYS A 28 -15.08 10.79 7.97
C LYS A 28 -16.02 12.00 7.84
N GLU A 29 -15.58 13.08 7.19
CA GLU A 29 -16.43 14.21 6.83
C GLU A 29 -17.28 14.00 5.56
N GLY A 30 -17.33 12.77 5.01
CA GLY A 30 -18.14 12.43 3.84
C GLY A 30 -17.57 12.93 2.51
N SER A 31 -16.27 13.22 2.48
CA SER A 31 -15.55 13.73 1.30
C SER A 31 -14.69 12.67 0.66
N ILE A 32 -14.76 12.52 -0.66
CA ILE A 32 -13.73 11.83 -1.45
C ILE A 32 -12.65 12.85 -1.75
N ASP A 33 -11.48 12.66 -1.14
CA ASP A 33 -10.37 13.62 -1.21
C ASP A 33 -9.21 13.13 -2.09
N TRP A 34 -9.20 11.85 -2.43
CA TRP A 34 -8.25 11.26 -3.37
C TRP A 34 -8.96 10.26 -4.27
N LEU A 35 -8.72 10.36 -5.57
CA LEU A 35 -9.13 9.36 -6.56
C LEU A 35 -8.31 9.55 -7.84
N CYS A 36 -7.64 8.49 -8.29
CA CYS A 36 -6.98 8.41 -9.60
C CYS A 36 -7.85 7.60 -10.57
N LEU A 37 -7.94 8.00 -11.84
CA LEU A 37 -8.76 7.28 -12.82
C LEU A 37 -8.05 7.18 -14.18
N PRO A 38 -8.11 6.03 -14.86
CA PRO A 38 -8.83 4.82 -14.46
C PRO A 38 -8.05 3.92 -13.48
N ASP A 39 -6.73 4.05 -13.39
CA ASP A 39 -5.84 3.17 -12.63
C ASP A 39 -5.20 3.88 -11.43
N PHE A 40 -4.56 3.12 -10.53
CA PHE A 40 -3.83 3.67 -9.38
C PHE A 40 -2.79 4.74 -9.76
N ASP A 41 -1.97 4.49 -10.78
CA ASP A 41 -0.90 5.38 -11.24
C ASP A 41 -1.37 6.47 -12.21
N SER A 42 -2.66 6.51 -12.54
CA SER A 42 -3.23 7.55 -13.38
C SER A 42 -3.23 8.91 -12.68
N PRO A 43 -3.30 10.03 -13.42
CA PRO A 43 -3.50 11.33 -12.81
C PRO A 43 -4.77 11.41 -11.96
N SER A 44 -4.70 12.13 -10.85
CA SER A 44 -5.84 12.27 -9.95
C SER A 44 -6.95 13.13 -10.56
N VAL A 45 -8.20 12.78 -10.26
CA VAL A 45 -9.39 13.63 -10.48
C VAL A 45 -9.85 14.33 -9.19
N PHE A 46 -9.41 13.82 -8.04
CA PHE A 46 -9.51 14.45 -6.73
C PHE A 46 -8.16 14.32 -6.01
N ALA A 47 -7.68 15.42 -5.44
CA ALA A 47 -6.41 15.55 -4.76
C ALA A 47 -6.48 16.52 -3.58
N SER A 48 -7.67 16.73 -2.99
CA SER A 48 -7.82 17.64 -1.86
C SER A 48 -7.05 17.21 -0.60
N ILE A 49 -6.63 15.94 -0.54
CA ILE A 49 -5.66 15.48 0.48
C ILE A 49 -4.27 16.11 0.30
N LEU A 50 -3.87 16.44 -0.93
CA LEU A 50 -2.60 17.10 -1.22
C LEU A 50 -2.73 18.62 -1.27
N ASP A 51 -3.88 19.14 -1.67
CA ASP A 51 -4.15 20.59 -1.62
C ASP A 51 -5.63 20.84 -1.31
N LYS A 52 -5.91 21.30 -0.09
CA LYS A 52 -7.30 21.41 0.38
C LYS A 52 -8.15 22.39 -0.44
N GLU A 53 -7.53 23.41 -1.00
CA GLU A 53 -8.22 24.51 -1.68
C GLU A 53 -8.42 24.20 -3.17
N ASP A 54 -7.37 23.68 -3.84
CA ASP A 54 -7.39 23.50 -5.30
C ASP A 54 -7.46 22.04 -5.75
N GLY A 55 -7.21 21.08 -4.87
CA GLY A 55 -7.10 19.65 -5.23
C GLY A 55 -8.40 19.00 -5.69
N GLY A 56 -9.56 19.61 -5.46
CA GLY A 56 -10.86 19.06 -5.86
C GLY A 56 -11.33 17.85 -5.03
N PHE A 57 -12.64 17.66 -4.95
CA PHE A 57 -13.27 16.65 -4.08
C PHE A 57 -14.73 16.35 -4.44
N PHE A 58 -15.27 15.28 -3.85
CA PHE A 58 -16.71 14.99 -3.83
C PHE A 58 -17.24 14.78 -2.40
N GLN A 59 -18.01 15.74 -1.87
CA GLN A 59 -18.48 15.77 -0.48
C GLN A 59 -20.00 15.80 -0.35
N ILE A 60 -20.49 15.04 0.63
CA ILE A 60 -21.84 15.17 1.20
C ILE A 60 -21.71 15.18 2.72
N LYS A 61 -22.15 16.24 3.39
CA LYS A 61 -22.08 16.34 4.86
C LYS A 61 -23.22 17.15 5.49
N PRO A 62 -23.58 16.92 6.77
CA PRO A 62 -24.50 17.80 7.48
C PRO A 62 -23.97 19.24 7.57
N MET A 63 -24.87 20.22 7.48
CA MET A 63 -24.54 21.64 7.71
C MET A 63 -24.46 21.99 9.21
N GLU A 64 -25.11 21.18 10.04
CA GLU A 64 -25.06 21.31 11.50
C GLU A 64 -23.79 20.65 12.04
N LYS A 65 -23.38 20.98 13.27
CA LYS A 65 -22.30 20.24 13.94
C LYS A 65 -22.69 18.77 14.09
N PHE A 66 -21.73 17.89 13.84
CA PHE A 66 -21.92 16.45 13.86
C PHE A 66 -20.72 15.71 14.45
N PHE A 67 -21.00 14.52 14.93
CA PHE A 67 -20.03 13.44 15.11
C PHE A 67 -20.15 12.47 13.93
N SER A 68 -19.03 11.91 13.48
CA SER A 68 -19.00 10.96 12.37
C SER A 68 -18.22 9.70 12.74
N GLN A 69 -18.73 8.55 12.33
CA GLN A 69 -18.05 7.26 12.47
C GLN A 69 -18.06 6.52 11.14
N GLN A 70 -16.94 5.85 10.85
CA GLN A 70 -16.80 4.96 9.71
C GLN A 70 -16.70 3.51 10.17
N LYS A 71 -17.28 2.60 9.38
CA LYS A 71 -17.09 1.16 9.49
C LYS A 71 -17.22 0.52 8.10
N TYR A 72 -16.56 -0.61 7.89
CA TYR A 72 -16.89 -1.46 6.74
C TYR A 72 -18.12 -2.32 7.07
N ILE A 73 -18.96 -2.60 6.08
CA ILE A 73 -19.90 -3.73 6.17
C ILE A 73 -19.06 -4.99 6.38
N GLU A 74 -19.47 -5.83 7.33
CA GLU A 74 -18.71 -7.00 7.77
C GLU A 74 -18.22 -7.85 6.59
N LYS A 75 -16.94 -8.25 6.59
CA LYS A 75 -16.31 -9.07 5.53
C LYS A 75 -16.33 -8.44 4.13
N THR A 76 -16.45 -7.11 4.02
CA THR A 76 -16.43 -6.40 2.74
C THR A 76 -15.49 -5.20 2.69
N ASN A 77 -15.32 -4.62 1.51
CA ASN A 77 -14.74 -3.29 1.29
C ASN A 77 -15.82 -2.23 0.97
N ILE A 78 -17.03 -2.40 1.50
CA ILE A 78 -18.13 -1.41 1.39
C ILE A 78 -18.11 -0.53 2.64
N LEU A 79 -17.91 0.77 2.48
CA LEU A 79 -17.70 1.71 3.57
C LEU A 79 -19.02 2.38 3.97
N GLU A 80 -19.35 2.38 5.26
CA GLU A 80 -20.44 3.17 5.83
C GLU A 80 -19.89 4.32 6.67
N THR A 81 -20.23 5.56 6.31
CA THR A 81 -19.99 6.77 7.10
C THR A 81 -21.30 7.24 7.73
N THR A 82 -21.43 7.17 9.05
CA THR A 82 -22.61 7.62 9.80
C THR A 82 -22.34 8.96 10.46
N PHE A 83 -23.22 9.94 10.22
CA PHE A 83 -23.24 11.25 10.86
C PHE A 83 -24.34 11.32 11.90
N ILE A 84 -24.01 11.82 13.08
CA ILE A 84 -24.94 12.08 14.19
C ILE A 84 -24.81 13.55 14.55
N THR A 85 -25.84 14.33 14.27
CA THR A 85 -25.88 15.76 14.62
C THR A 85 -26.10 15.95 16.13
N GLU A 86 -25.73 17.12 16.67
CA GLU A 86 -26.00 17.47 18.08
C GLU A 86 -27.51 17.46 18.42
N THR A 87 -28.37 17.63 17.41
CA THR A 87 -29.84 17.56 17.55
C THR A 87 -30.40 16.12 17.48
N GLY A 88 -29.53 15.11 17.40
CA GLY A 88 -29.92 13.69 17.40
C GLY A 88 -30.43 13.16 16.05
N LYS A 89 -30.25 13.91 14.96
CA LYS A 89 -30.54 13.48 13.59
C LYS A 89 -29.40 12.63 13.06
N ILE A 90 -29.72 11.60 12.28
CA ILE A 90 -28.79 10.57 11.84
C ILE A 90 -28.89 10.39 10.33
N VAL A 91 -27.74 10.48 9.66
CA VAL A 91 -27.60 10.23 8.23
C VAL A 91 -26.45 9.27 8.01
N LYS A 92 -26.60 8.36 7.06
CA LYS A 92 -25.57 7.39 6.69
C LYS A 92 -25.25 7.53 5.21
N ILE A 93 -23.97 7.45 4.88
CA ILE A 93 -23.48 7.33 3.51
C ILE A 93 -22.85 5.94 3.37
N THR A 94 -23.25 5.19 2.35
CA THR A 94 -22.61 3.92 1.98
C THR A 94 -21.90 4.10 0.64
N ASP A 95 -20.58 3.95 0.65
CA ASP A 95 -19.72 4.06 -0.52
C ASP A 95 -19.20 2.69 -0.95
N PHE A 96 -19.19 2.42 -2.25
CA PHE A 96 -18.57 1.22 -2.83
C PHE A 96 -18.17 1.43 -4.28
N MET A 97 -17.32 0.54 -4.79
CA MET A 97 -16.97 0.45 -6.19
C MET A 97 -17.10 -0.99 -6.63
N LEU A 98 -17.53 -1.21 -7.88
CA LEU A 98 -17.75 -2.55 -8.41
C LEU A 98 -16.41 -3.22 -8.67
N PRO A 99 -16.11 -4.38 -8.05
CA PRO A 99 -14.90 -5.13 -8.34
C PRO A 99 -14.88 -5.55 -9.82
N LYS A 100 -13.89 -5.08 -10.58
CA LYS A 100 -13.74 -5.42 -12.00
C LYS A 100 -13.12 -6.81 -12.14
N THR A 101 -13.95 -7.84 -12.11
CA THR A 101 -13.52 -9.25 -12.23
C THR A 101 -13.50 -9.74 -13.69
N ASP A 102 -14.21 -9.06 -14.59
CA ASP A 102 -14.23 -9.32 -16.03
C ASP A 102 -13.88 -8.04 -16.82
N HIS A 103 -13.14 -8.20 -17.92
CA HIS A 103 -12.70 -7.11 -18.80
C HIS A 103 -13.86 -6.43 -19.55
N SER A 104 -15.09 -6.92 -19.39
CA SER A 104 -16.32 -6.33 -19.93
C SER A 104 -16.75 -5.07 -19.17
N CYS A 105 -16.47 -4.97 -17.86
CA CYS A 105 -16.78 -3.78 -17.06
C CYS A 105 -15.68 -2.73 -17.25
N LYS A 106 -15.69 -2.06 -18.41
CA LYS A 106 -14.59 -1.17 -18.83
C LYS A 106 -14.50 0.15 -18.04
N HIS A 107 -15.47 0.46 -17.19
CA HIS A 107 -15.60 1.80 -16.62
C HIS A 107 -15.50 1.80 -15.11
N CYS A 108 -14.85 2.83 -14.58
CA CYS A 108 -14.80 3.02 -13.15
C CYS A 108 -16.14 3.57 -12.68
N MET A 109 -16.83 2.80 -11.83
CA MET A 109 -18.08 3.19 -11.20
C MET A 109 -17.90 3.24 -9.70
N LEU A 110 -18.02 4.45 -9.15
CA LEU A 110 -18.15 4.67 -7.71
C LEU A 110 -19.60 4.98 -7.40
N PHE A 111 -20.19 4.23 -6.49
CA PHE A 111 -21.54 4.45 -5.99
C PHE A 111 -21.51 5.01 -4.58
N ARG A 112 -22.41 5.94 -4.33
CA ARG A 112 -22.64 6.55 -3.03
C ARG A 112 -24.14 6.57 -2.76
N LYS A 113 -24.55 5.89 -1.70
CA LYS A 113 -25.93 5.83 -1.21
C LYS A 113 -26.06 6.73 0.02
N LEU A 114 -26.97 7.69 -0.01
CA LEU A 114 -27.32 8.55 1.11
C LEU A 114 -28.64 8.08 1.74
N GLU A 115 -28.62 7.72 3.02
CA GLU A 115 -29.80 7.28 3.77
C GLU A 115 -30.05 8.19 4.99
N VAL A 116 -31.26 8.72 5.12
CA VAL A 116 -31.67 9.49 6.31
C VAL A 116 -32.33 8.56 7.31
N ILE A 117 -31.55 8.15 8.31
CA ILE A 117 -32.00 7.20 9.33
C ILE A 117 -32.95 7.86 10.33
N LYS A 118 -32.70 9.12 10.69
CA LYS A 118 -33.52 9.83 11.69
C LYS A 118 -33.52 11.35 11.48
N GLY A 119 -34.70 11.96 11.55
CA GLY A 119 -34.90 13.40 11.55
C GLY A 119 -34.97 14.04 10.16
N THR A 120 -34.98 15.37 10.13
CA THR A 120 -34.94 16.18 8.90
C THR A 120 -33.86 17.24 9.06
N LEU A 121 -32.93 17.31 8.11
CA LEU A 121 -31.74 18.16 8.21
C LEU A 121 -31.27 18.68 6.86
N PRO A 122 -30.62 19.85 6.85
CA PRO A 122 -29.91 20.33 5.69
C PRO A 122 -28.52 19.66 5.56
N LEU A 123 -28.21 19.17 4.37
CA LEU A 123 -26.90 18.70 3.95
C LEU A 123 -26.28 19.67 2.95
N ASN A 124 -24.96 19.79 2.99
CA ASN A 124 -24.17 20.40 1.93
C ASN A 124 -23.69 19.30 0.98
N PHE A 125 -24.02 19.45 -0.29
CA PHE A 125 -23.49 18.66 -1.40
C PHE A 125 -22.45 19.50 -2.15
N SER A 126 -21.30 18.93 -2.48
CA SER A 126 -20.26 19.61 -3.24
C SER A 126 -19.52 18.61 -4.15
N PHE A 127 -19.51 18.88 -5.45
CA PHE A 127 -18.76 18.10 -6.44
C PHE A 127 -17.88 19.04 -7.26
N HIS A 128 -16.57 18.85 -7.14
CA HIS A 128 -15.55 19.71 -7.72
C HIS A 128 -14.36 18.87 -8.20
N PRO A 129 -14.51 18.13 -9.32
CA PRO A 129 -13.39 17.40 -9.92
C PRO A 129 -12.32 18.37 -10.45
N LYS A 130 -11.07 17.96 -10.28
CA LYS A 130 -9.86 18.68 -10.66
C LYS A 130 -8.89 17.70 -11.30
N PHE A 131 -8.92 17.66 -12.63
CA PHE A 131 -8.21 16.64 -13.40
C PHE A 131 -6.71 16.91 -13.40
N ASN A 132 -5.95 15.84 -13.64
CA ASN A 132 -4.50 15.89 -13.80
C ASN A 132 -3.79 16.55 -12.60
N TYR A 133 -4.12 16.10 -11.38
CA TYR A 133 -3.59 16.69 -10.14
C TYR A 133 -3.89 18.20 -10.03
N ALA A 134 -5.13 18.60 -10.34
CA ALA A 134 -5.57 20.00 -10.39
C ALA A 134 -4.88 20.90 -11.44
N ARG A 135 -4.15 20.33 -12.41
CA ARG A 135 -3.60 21.11 -13.55
C ARG A 135 -4.63 21.45 -14.61
N SER A 136 -5.77 20.77 -14.61
CA SER A 136 -6.82 20.92 -15.61
C SER A 136 -8.16 21.23 -14.95
N GLU A 137 -8.73 22.38 -15.28
CA GLU A 137 -10.10 22.75 -14.93
C GLU A 137 -11.09 22.10 -15.92
N PRO A 138 -12.17 21.47 -15.44
CA PRO A 138 -13.16 20.88 -16.33
C PRO A 138 -14.23 21.88 -16.79
N ASP A 139 -14.70 21.68 -18.01
CA ASP A 139 -15.95 22.26 -18.48
C ASP A 139 -17.14 21.40 -18.01
N TYR A 140 -18.19 22.05 -17.53
CA TYR A 140 -19.41 21.37 -17.07
C TYR A 140 -20.50 21.39 -18.14
N LYS A 141 -21.13 20.24 -18.39
CA LYS A 141 -22.28 20.10 -19.28
C LYS A 141 -23.39 19.29 -18.64
N PHE A 142 -24.62 19.78 -18.73
CA PHE A 142 -25.80 18.97 -18.44
C PHE A 142 -26.03 17.99 -19.57
N ILE A 143 -26.35 16.76 -19.20
CA ILE A 143 -26.71 15.69 -20.12
C ILE A 143 -28.15 15.26 -19.82
N GLU A 144 -28.75 14.50 -20.72
CA GLU A 144 -30.07 13.92 -20.54
C GLU A 144 -30.21 13.24 -19.16
N GLN A 145 -31.44 13.20 -18.65
CA GLN A 145 -31.80 12.56 -17.37
C GLN A 145 -31.20 13.20 -16.10
N GLY A 146 -30.65 14.43 -16.19
CA GLY A 146 -30.17 15.16 -15.01
C GLY A 146 -28.72 14.86 -14.62
N MET A 147 -28.00 14.11 -15.46
CA MET A 147 -26.57 13.86 -15.33
C MET A 147 -25.75 15.11 -15.60
N ILE A 148 -24.55 15.19 -14.99
CA ILE A 148 -23.61 16.28 -15.22
C ILE A 148 -22.25 15.68 -15.58
N ALA A 149 -21.75 16.04 -16.77
CA ALA A 149 -20.39 15.74 -17.17
C ALA A 149 -19.47 16.90 -16.81
N ALA A 150 -18.34 16.57 -16.18
CA ALA A 150 -17.18 17.42 -16.04
C ALA A 150 -16.09 16.87 -16.97
N THR A 151 -15.67 17.66 -17.94
CA THR A 151 -14.78 17.22 -19.02
C THR A 151 -13.55 18.10 -19.08
N ASP A 152 -12.36 17.49 -19.00
CA ASP A 152 -11.13 18.15 -19.43
C ASP A 152 -10.79 17.75 -20.87
N LYS A 153 -9.60 18.14 -21.37
CA LYS A 153 -9.20 17.83 -22.74
C LYS A 153 -9.28 16.34 -23.09
N ASN A 154 -8.93 15.46 -22.15
CA ASN A 154 -8.70 14.04 -22.43
C ASN A 154 -9.66 13.11 -21.68
N ASN A 155 -10.46 13.63 -20.74
CA ASN A 155 -11.19 12.82 -19.77
C ASN A 155 -12.56 13.42 -19.47
N THR A 156 -13.53 12.56 -19.18
CA THR A 156 -14.86 12.96 -18.74
C THR A 156 -15.26 12.17 -17.50
N LEU A 157 -15.71 12.89 -16.48
CA LEU A 157 -16.31 12.33 -15.27
C LEU A 157 -17.79 12.71 -15.26
N ILE A 158 -18.67 11.71 -15.24
CA ILE A 158 -20.12 11.89 -15.23
C ILE A 158 -20.64 11.60 -13.83
N LEU A 159 -21.31 12.59 -13.24
CA LEU A 159 -22.08 12.46 -12.02
C LEU A 159 -23.55 12.19 -12.39
N ASN A 160 -24.10 11.08 -11.92
CA ASN A 160 -25.51 10.74 -12.02
C ASN A 160 -26.16 10.69 -10.63
N SER A 161 -27.40 11.18 -10.49
CA SER A 161 -28.15 11.18 -9.24
C SER A 161 -29.65 11.37 -9.47
N ASP A 162 -30.47 10.83 -8.57
CA ASP A 162 -31.92 11.06 -8.52
C ASP A 162 -32.27 12.48 -8.04
N ILE A 163 -31.29 13.20 -7.50
CA ILE A 163 -31.40 14.60 -7.14
C ILE A 163 -31.02 15.47 -8.33
N GLN A 164 -31.95 16.27 -8.84
CA GLN A 164 -31.64 17.29 -9.86
C GLN A 164 -30.60 18.28 -9.36
N MET A 165 -29.45 18.37 -10.01
CA MET A 165 -28.38 19.29 -9.65
C MET A 165 -28.33 20.49 -10.60
N HIS A 166 -27.78 21.61 -10.13
CA HIS A 166 -27.42 22.75 -10.98
C HIS A 166 -25.94 23.07 -10.77
N HIS A 167 -25.19 23.33 -11.84
CA HIS A 167 -23.80 23.76 -11.73
C HIS A 167 -23.72 25.29 -11.57
N THR A 168 -22.64 25.74 -10.94
CA THR A 168 -22.08 27.08 -11.10
C THR A 168 -20.83 26.96 -11.98
N ASP A 169 -20.28 28.06 -12.50
CA ASP A 169 -19.23 28.06 -13.53
C ASP A 169 -18.09 27.04 -13.28
N ASN A 170 -17.67 26.82 -12.02
CA ASN A 170 -16.50 25.98 -11.70
C ASN A 170 -16.76 24.85 -10.68
N LYS A 171 -17.98 24.69 -10.16
CA LYS A 171 -18.33 23.63 -9.18
C LYS A 171 -19.83 23.40 -9.06
N ILE A 172 -20.20 22.23 -8.56
CA ILE A 172 -21.60 21.92 -8.23
C ILE A 172 -21.74 21.98 -6.71
N VAL A 173 -22.43 22.98 -6.20
CA VAL A 173 -22.76 23.10 -4.77
C VAL A 173 -24.26 23.17 -4.62
N LYS A 174 -24.82 22.33 -3.75
CA LYS A 174 -26.26 22.32 -3.49
C LYS A 174 -26.54 22.10 -2.01
N LYS A 175 -27.49 22.88 -1.47
CA LYS A 175 -28.10 22.59 -0.19
C LYS A 175 -29.26 21.61 -0.40
N LEU A 176 -29.20 20.47 0.28
CA LEU A 176 -30.24 19.44 0.23
C LEU A 176 -30.99 19.45 1.57
N ILE A 177 -32.33 19.51 1.54
CA ILE A 177 -33.13 19.24 2.73
C ILE A 177 -33.64 17.82 2.59
N VAL A 178 -33.16 16.94 3.46
CA VAL A 178 -33.49 15.51 3.42
C VAL A 178 -34.28 15.13 4.66
N LYS A 179 -35.23 14.21 4.49
CA LYS A 179 -36.20 13.77 5.51
C LYS A 179 -35.99 12.30 5.85
N GLU A 180 -36.35 11.95 7.07
CA GLU A 180 -36.32 10.57 7.57
C GLU A 180 -36.96 9.59 6.59
N GLY A 181 -36.29 8.46 6.38
CA GLY A 181 -36.70 7.41 5.44
C GLY A 181 -36.34 7.68 3.97
N GLN A 182 -35.87 8.88 3.61
CA GLN A 182 -35.40 9.13 2.25
C GLN A 182 -34.06 8.45 1.98
N THR A 183 -33.93 7.96 0.76
CA THR A 183 -32.70 7.41 0.19
C THR A 183 -32.43 8.10 -1.14
N HIS A 184 -31.18 8.46 -1.37
CA HIS A 184 -30.70 9.06 -2.63
C HIS A 184 -29.43 8.35 -3.10
N TRP A 185 -29.26 8.28 -4.41
CA TRP A 185 -28.11 7.62 -5.03
C TRP A 185 -27.29 8.60 -5.84
N PHE A 186 -25.99 8.37 -5.83
CA PHE A 186 -25.03 9.06 -6.67
C PHE A 186 -24.11 8.02 -7.29
N SER A 187 -23.84 8.14 -8.57
CA SER A 187 -22.79 7.38 -9.23
C SER A 187 -21.82 8.30 -9.96
N LEU A 188 -20.53 7.94 -9.92
CA LEU A 188 -19.49 8.54 -10.73
C LEU A 188 -19.05 7.55 -11.77
N TYR A 189 -19.11 7.97 -13.02
CA TYR A 189 -18.68 7.19 -14.17
C TYR A 189 -17.53 7.89 -14.88
N TYR A 190 -16.46 7.15 -15.14
CA TYR A 190 -15.28 7.67 -15.83
C TYR A 190 -15.20 7.21 -17.28
N LYS A 191 -14.99 8.17 -18.18
CA LYS A 191 -14.77 7.93 -19.61
C LYS A 191 -13.49 8.65 -20.09
N PRO A 192 -12.46 7.92 -20.52
CA PRO A 192 -11.33 8.52 -21.22
C PRO A 192 -11.71 8.88 -22.68
N GLU A 193 -11.14 9.96 -23.23
CA GLU A 193 -11.45 10.47 -24.59
C GLU A 193 -11.13 9.44 -25.68
N TYR A 194 -10.08 8.63 -25.50
CA TYR A 194 -9.69 7.62 -26.48
C TYR A 194 -10.74 6.51 -26.65
N ASP A 195 -11.67 6.36 -25.70
CA ASP A 195 -12.75 5.39 -25.81
C ASP A 195 -13.98 5.97 -26.52
N LYS A 196 -13.92 5.94 -27.86
CA LYS A 196 -14.98 6.45 -28.76
C LYS A 196 -16.21 5.55 -28.84
N LEU A 197 -16.16 4.34 -28.25
CA LEU A 197 -17.22 3.34 -28.36
C LEU A 197 -18.36 3.53 -27.36
N ILE A 198 -18.17 4.42 -26.38
CA ILE A 198 -19.13 4.64 -25.30
C ILE A 198 -19.87 5.94 -25.48
N ASN A 199 -21.19 5.88 -25.46
CA ASN A 199 -22.02 7.05 -25.33
C ASN A 199 -22.17 7.40 -23.85
N VAL A 200 -22.38 8.69 -23.55
CA VAL A 200 -22.60 9.10 -22.14
C VAL A 200 -23.87 8.44 -21.55
N THR A 201 -24.78 7.98 -22.41
CA THR A 201 -25.95 7.18 -22.06
C THR A 201 -25.64 5.77 -21.58
N ASP A 202 -24.40 5.27 -21.76
CA ASP A 202 -23.97 3.95 -21.32
C ASP A 202 -23.51 3.94 -19.85
N ALA A 203 -23.50 5.11 -19.19
CA ALA A 203 -23.35 5.17 -17.74
C ALA A 203 -24.50 4.37 -17.09
N SER A 204 -24.16 3.42 -16.21
CA SER A 204 -25.17 2.57 -15.55
C SER A 204 -26.21 3.47 -14.86
N PRO A 205 -27.51 3.24 -15.13
CA PRO A 205 -28.58 3.94 -14.45
C PRO A 205 -28.43 3.74 -12.94
N ILE A 206 -28.66 4.80 -12.17
CA ILE A 206 -28.82 4.69 -10.71
C ILE A 206 -29.95 3.72 -10.32
N ASP A 207 -30.83 3.36 -11.25
CA ASP A 207 -31.90 2.38 -11.08
C ASP A 207 -31.35 0.98 -10.70
N ASP A 208 -30.16 0.61 -11.20
CA ASP A 208 -29.51 -0.67 -10.90
C ASP A 208 -28.63 -0.61 -9.63
N ALA A 209 -28.45 0.57 -9.02
CA ALA A 209 -27.46 0.78 -7.97
C ALA A 209 -27.71 -0.07 -6.70
N SER A 210 -28.96 -0.43 -6.42
CA SER A 210 -29.30 -1.32 -5.31
C SER A 210 -28.85 -2.75 -5.57
N ASP A 211 -29.03 -3.26 -6.79
CA ASP A 211 -28.59 -4.60 -7.17
C ASP A 211 -27.06 -4.67 -7.20
N GLU A 212 -26.42 -3.61 -7.68
CA GLU A 212 -24.98 -3.48 -7.69
C GLU A 212 -24.34 -3.47 -6.29
N LEU A 213 -25.02 -2.89 -5.29
CA LEU A 213 -24.59 -2.96 -3.90
C LEU A 213 -24.60 -4.41 -3.39
N GLU A 214 -25.68 -5.16 -3.67
CA GLU A 214 -25.78 -6.55 -3.23
C GLU A 214 -24.82 -7.49 -3.99
N ASN A 215 -24.62 -7.26 -5.28
CA ASN A 215 -23.60 -7.97 -6.07
C ASN A 215 -22.20 -7.72 -5.52
N THR A 216 -21.87 -6.46 -5.19
CA THR A 216 -20.59 -6.09 -4.59
C THR A 216 -20.40 -6.75 -3.22
N LYS A 217 -21.45 -6.74 -2.39
CA LYS A 217 -21.42 -7.38 -1.08
C LYS A 217 -21.18 -8.88 -1.21
N LYS A 218 -21.93 -9.55 -2.10
CA LYS A 218 -21.78 -10.98 -2.38
C LYS A 218 -20.37 -11.32 -2.85
N PHE A 219 -19.80 -10.53 -3.77
CA PHE A 219 -18.42 -10.74 -4.22
C PHE A 219 -17.43 -10.76 -3.05
N TRP A 220 -17.52 -9.77 -2.15
CA TRP A 220 -16.60 -9.68 -1.02
C TRP A 220 -16.84 -10.76 0.04
N GLU A 221 -18.09 -11.13 0.30
CA GLU A 221 -18.42 -12.22 1.23
C GLU A 221 -17.91 -13.56 0.69
N ASP A 222 -18.15 -13.85 -0.59
CA ASP A 222 -17.65 -15.05 -1.27
C ASP A 222 -16.11 -15.09 -1.24
N TRP A 223 -15.44 -13.96 -1.53
CA TRP A 223 -13.99 -13.87 -1.47
C TRP A 223 -13.44 -14.05 -0.05
N SER A 224 -14.02 -13.36 0.94
CA SER A 224 -13.60 -13.42 2.34
C SER A 224 -13.78 -14.80 2.96
N SER A 225 -14.76 -15.57 2.48
CA SER A 225 -15.03 -16.93 2.98
C SER A 225 -13.88 -17.92 2.77
N LYS A 226 -12.94 -17.60 1.87
CA LYS A 226 -11.78 -18.44 1.54
C LYS A 226 -10.61 -18.34 2.54
N LEU A 227 -10.68 -17.46 3.54
CA LEU A 227 -9.61 -17.28 4.52
C LEU A 227 -9.39 -18.58 5.32
N GLU A 228 -8.16 -19.09 5.31
CA GLU A 228 -7.75 -20.31 6.04
C GLU A 228 -7.07 -20.02 7.39
N TYR A 229 -6.85 -18.74 7.74
CA TYR A 229 -6.22 -18.35 9.00
C TYR A 229 -7.18 -18.43 10.21
N GLU A 230 -6.78 -19.18 11.25
CA GLU A 230 -7.55 -19.42 12.48
C GLU A 230 -6.87 -18.90 13.75
N GLY A 231 -5.80 -18.11 13.62
CA GLY A 231 -5.05 -17.58 14.77
C GLY A 231 -5.75 -16.43 15.51
N VAL A 232 -5.10 -15.95 16.58
CA VAL A 232 -5.70 -15.00 17.55
C VAL A 232 -6.07 -13.63 16.97
N PHE A 233 -5.55 -13.27 15.80
CA PHE A 233 -5.82 -11.99 15.11
C PHE A 233 -6.66 -12.16 13.84
N LYS A 234 -7.58 -13.13 13.83
CA LYS A 234 -8.33 -13.52 12.61
C LYS A 234 -9.06 -12.36 11.94
N GLN A 235 -9.69 -11.48 12.71
CA GLN A 235 -10.48 -10.37 12.16
C GLN A 235 -9.58 -9.33 11.49
N GLU A 236 -8.45 -9.02 12.13
CA GLU A 236 -7.46 -8.07 11.64
C GLU A 236 -6.70 -8.63 10.42
N VAL A 237 -6.41 -9.93 10.41
CA VAL A 237 -5.81 -10.63 9.26
C VAL A 237 -6.77 -10.57 8.07
N LEU A 238 -8.06 -10.86 8.27
CA LEU A 238 -9.06 -10.72 7.20
C LEU A 238 -9.13 -9.29 6.67
N ARG A 239 -9.14 -8.29 7.57
CA ARG A 239 -9.21 -6.88 7.16
C ARG A 239 -8.01 -6.47 6.31
N SER A 240 -6.81 -6.90 6.72
CA SER A 240 -5.57 -6.68 5.99
C SER A 240 -5.58 -7.39 4.64
N ALA A 241 -6.05 -8.65 4.58
CA ALA A 241 -6.16 -9.40 3.33
C ALA A 241 -7.12 -8.73 2.33
N LEU A 242 -8.28 -8.25 2.80
CA LEU A 242 -9.23 -7.51 1.98
C LEU A 242 -8.64 -6.21 1.42
N LEU A 243 -7.77 -5.53 2.17
CA LEU A 243 -7.05 -4.36 1.68
C LEU A 243 -5.99 -4.76 0.63
N LEU A 244 -5.20 -5.80 0.88
CA LEU A 244 -4.23 -6.30 -0.11
C LEU A 244 -4.92 -6.70 -1.41
N LYS A 245 -6.13 -7.27 -1.33
CA LYS A 245 -6.95 -7.55 -2.51
C LYS A 245 -7.33 -6.28 -3.26
N LEU A 246 -7.71 -5.20 -2.57
CA LEU A 246 -7.98 -3.91 -3.22
C LEU A 246 -6.75 -3.33 -3.92
N LEU A 247 -5.56 -3.45 -3.32
CA LEU A 247 -4.32 -2.87 -3.83
C LEU A 247 -3.63 -3.74 -4.90
N MET A 248 -4.14 -4.94 -5.14
CA MET A 248 -3.72 -5.79 -6.25
C MET A 248 -4.45 -5.37 -7.53
N TYR A 249 -3.71 -4.77 -8.45
CA TYR A 249 -4.17 -4.35 -9.76
C TYR A 249 -4.62 -5.56 -10.58
N ASN A 250 -5.92 -5.71 -10.75
CA ASN A 250 -6.53 -6.89 -11.34
C ASN A 250 -6.07 -7.20 -12.77
N PRO A 251 -5.78 -6.24 -13.66
CA PRO A 251 -5.36 -6.55 -15.02
C PRO A 251 -4.03 -7.32 -15.10
N THR A 252 -3.08 -7.07 -14.20
CA THR A 252 -1.74 -7.66 -14.29
C THR A 252 -1.36 -8.54 -13.10
N GLY A 253 -1.93 -8.31 -11.92
CA GLY A 253 -1.48 -8.93 -10.66
C GLY A 253 -0.50 -8.08 -9.85
N ALA A 254 -0.10 -6.92 -10.36
CA ALA A 254 0.74 -5.95 -9.67
C ALA A 254 0.15 -5.56 -8.32
N LEU A 255 0.94 -5.64 -7.24
CA LEU A 255 0.53 -5.22 -5.90
C LEU A 255 1.26 -3.92 -5.56
N ILE A 256 0.57 -2.78 -5.64
CA ILE A 256 1.19 -1.46 -5.41
C ILE A 256 1.57 -1.26 -3.94
N SER A 257 2.56 -0.41 -3.63
CA SER A 257 2.96 -0.13 -2.25
C SER A 257 1.94 0.73 -1.49
N SER A 258 1.29 1.68 -2.17
CA SER A 258 0.18 2.47 -1.64
C SER A 258 -0.60 3.14 -2.78
N PRO A 259 -1.90 3.42 -2.64
CA PRO A 259 -2.64 4.11 -3.70
C PRO A 259 -2.45 5.64 -3.71
N THR A 260 -1.70 6.18 -2.75
CA THR A 260 -1.42 7.61 -2.62
C THR A 260 0.03 7.94 -2.97
N THR A 261 0.26 9.23 -3.20
CA THR A 261 1.60 9.81 -3.35
C THR A 261 1.75 10.98 -2.38
N SER A 262 2.99 11.27 -2.00
CA SER A 262 3.42 12.52 -1.40
C SER A 262 2.79 12.86 -0.05
N LEU A 263 2.23 11.87 0.63
CA LEU A 263 1.89 12.05 2.03
C LEU A 263 3.20 12.02 2.85
N PRO A 264 3.38 12.96 3.78
CA PRO A 264 4.68 13.18 4.40
C PRO A 264 4.99 12.18 5.51
N GLU A 265 6.19 11.60 5.47
CA GLU A 265 6.80 10.82 6.58
C GLU A 265 7.10 11.71 7.81
N ASN A 266 7.14 13.03 7.62
CA ASN A 266 7.19 14.03 8.69
C ASN A 266 6.51 15.32 8.23
N ILE A 267 5.58 15.87 9.00
CA ILE A 267 4.84 17.09 8.63
C ILE A 267 5.82 18.26 8.40
N LEU A 268 5.64 19.00 7.31
CA LEU A 268 6.55 20.03 6.79
C LEU A 268 7.94 19.50 6.36
N GLY A 269 8.13 18.19 6.37
CA GLY A 269 9.32 17.52 5.88
C GLY A 269 9.31 17.31 4.37
N LYS A 270 10.46 16.86 3.85
CA LYS A 270 10.71 16.66 2.42
C LYS A 270 10.56 15.19 1.97
N ARG A 271 10.29 14.27 2.90
CA ARG A 271 10.15 12.82 2.69
C ARG A 271 8.71 12.48 2.28
N ASN A 272 8.40 12.77 1.01
CA ASN A 272 7.05 12.72 0.44
C ASN A 272 7.18 12.03 -0.93
N TRP A 273 6.84 10.74 -1.03
CA TRP A 273 7.16 9.92 -2.22
C TRP A 273 5.92 9.39 -2.93
N ASP A 274 6.05 9.04 -4.21
CA ASP A 274 5.00 8.33 -4.96
C ASP A 274 5.13 6.82 -4.77
N TYR A 275 4.13 6.21 -4.15
CA TYR A 275 4.09 4.79 -3.77
C TYR A 275 3.12 3.97 -4.61
N ARG A 276 2.59 4.54 -5.70
CA ARG A 276 1.60 3.89 -6.58
C ARG A 276 2.21 2.86 -7.52
N TYR A 277 3.44 2.43 -7.23
CA TYR A 277 4.25 1.50 -8.01
C TYR A 277 4.50 0.21 -7.23
N VAL A 278 5.17 -0.76 -7.85
CA VAL A 278 5.43 -2.08 -7.25
C VAL A 278 6.91 -2.28 -6.99
N TRP A 279 7.27 -2.50 -5.72
CA TRP A 279 8.61 -2.88 -5.32
C TRP A 279 8.81 -4.39 -5.35
N LEU A 280 9.87 -4.85 -6.02
CA LEU A 280 10.17 -6.28 -6.13
C LEU A 280 10.53 -6.91 -4.78
N LYS A 281 11.14 -6.14 -3.87
CA LYS A 281 11.49 -6.60 -2.51
C LYS A 281 10.28 -7.06 -1.69
N ASP A 282 9.09 -6.53 -1.96
CA ASP A 282 7.88 -6.87 -1.21
C ASP A 282 7.24 -8.18 -1.68
N THR A 283 7.56 -8.62 -2.90
CA THR A 283 6.84 -9.71 -3.58
C THR A 283 6.92 -11.05 -2.85
N ALA A 284 8.09 -11.42 -2.34
CA ALA A 284 8.24 -12.69 -1.60
C ALA A 284 7.44 -12.69 -0.30
N PHE A 285 7.40 -11.57 0.41
CA PHE A 285 6.63 -11.44 1.65
C PHE A 285 5.12 -11.45 1.38
N ALA A 286 4.68 -10.79 0.30
CA ALA A 286 3.28 -10.79 -0.14
C ALA A 286 2.83 -12.19 -0.59
N PHE A 287 3.64 -12.86 -1.41
CA PHE A 287 3.37 -14.21 -1.88
C PHE A 287 3.24 -15.17 -0.70
N HIS A 288 4.19 -15.14 0.23
CA HIS A 288 4.15 -15.95 1.44
C HIS A 288 2.89 -15.66 2.30
N ALA A 289 2.57 -14.39 2.52
CA ALA A 289 1.40 -14.00 3.31
C ALA A 289 0.11 -14.52 2.70
N LEU A 290 -0.14 -14.24 1.41
CA LEU A 290 -1.36 -14.63 0.70
C LEU A 290 -1.50 -16.15 0.60
N LEU A 291 -0.41 -16.86 0.27
CA LEU A 291 -0.40 -18.31 0.17
C LEU A 291 -0.80 -18.99 1.49
N ASN A 292 -0.23 -18.54 2.61
CA ASN A 292 -0.43 -19.17 3.92
C ASN A 292 -1.75 -18.81 4.62
N ILE A 293 -2.48 -17.81 4.12
CA ILE A 293 -3.84 -17.50 4.60
C ILE A 293 -4.94 -18.02 3.65
N GLY A 294 -4.58 -18.80 2.62
CA GLY A 294 -5.53 -19.48 1.71
C GLY A 294 -5.80 -18.78 0.38
N TYR A 295 -5.27 -17.57 0.15
CA TYR A 295 -5.48 -16.79 -1.08
C TYR A 295 -4.47 -17.17 -2.18
N LYS A 296 -4.50 -18.44 -2.60
CA LYS A 296 -3.56 -18.99 -3.59
C LYS A 296 -3.70 -18.33 -4.96
N ASP A 297 -4.92 -18.04 -5.40
CA ASP A 297 -5.17 -17.40 -6.69
C ASP A 297 -4.49 -16.02 -6.75
N GLU A 298 -4.61 -15.21 -5.69
CA GLU A 298 -3.94 -13.92 -5.56
C GLU A 298 -2.42 -14.07 -5.52
N ALA A 299 -1.90 -15.03 -4.75
CA ALA A 299 -0.46 -15.29 -4.67
C ALA A 299 0.12 -15.64 -6.05
N PHE A 300 -0.51 -16.55 -6.78
CA PHE A 300 -0.06 -16.94 -8.13
C PHE A 300 -0.28 -15.84 -9.17
N LYS A 301 -1.30 -15.00 -9.02
CA LYS A 301 -1.48 -13.83 -9.89
C LYS A 301 -0.35 -12.80 -9.71
N LEU A 302 0.05 -12.52 -8.47
CA LEU A 302 1.23 -11.71 -8.17
C LEU A 302 2.50 -12.34 -8.75
N PHE A 303 2.66 -13.66 -8.61
CA PHE A 303 3.83 -14.35 -9.15
C PHE A 303 3.87 -14.34 -10.69
N SER A 304 2.74 -14.50 -11.37
CA SER A 304 2.67 -14.37 -12.83
C SER A 304 3.05 -12.97 -13.29
N TRP A 305 2.66 -11.92 -12.54
CA TRP A 305 3.16 -10.57 -12.78
C TRP A 305 4.68 -10.50 -12.64
N LEU A 306 5.23 -11.03 -11.54
CA LEU A 306 6.67 -11.03 -11.27
C LEU A 306 7.46 -11.78 -12.35
N GLU A 307 6.95 -12.92 -12.81
CA GLU A 307 7.53 -13.70 -13.92
C GLU A 307 7.60 -12.84 -15.19
N ASN A 308 6.52 -12.13 -15.54
CA ASN A 308 6.49 -11.24 -16.70
C ASN A 308 7.53 -10.11 -16.58
N ILE A 309 7.67 -9.49 -15.40
CA ILE A 309 8.71 -8.48 -15.15
C ILE A 309 10.10 -9.08 -15.35
N CYS A 310 10.37 -10.25 -14.78
CA CYS A 310 11.65 -10.94 -14.97
C CYS A 310 11.93 -11.18 -16.47
N MET A 311 10.94 -11.68 -17.21
CA MET A 311 11.08 -11.93 -18.64
C MET A 311 11.29 -10.65 -19.46
N GLN A 312 10.66 -9.55 -19.07
CA GLN A 312 10.79 -8.25 -19.74
C GLN A 312 12.17 -7.63 -19.56
N TYR A 313 12.73 -7.68 -18.34
CA TYR A 313 13.99 -6.99 -18.02
C TYR A 313 15.22 -7.90 -18.05
N GLY A 314 15.04 -9.21 -18.04
CA GLY A 314 16.12 -10.18 -17.93
C GLY A 314 17.02 -9.84 -16.74
N LYS A 315 18.34 -9.75 -16.99
CA LYS A 315 19.35 -9.48 -15.96
C LYS A 315 19.30 -8.06 -15.38
N ASN A 316 18.61 -7.13 -16.04
CA ASN A 316 18.57 -5.71 -15.65
C ASN A 316 17.30 -5.40 -14.86
N LEU A 317 17.05 -6.19 -13.80
CA LEU A 317 15.91 -5.97 -12.91
C LEU A 317 15.93 -4.55 -12.34
N ARG A 318 14.73 -3.98 -12.21
CA ARG A 318 14.49 -2.70 -11.55
C ARG A 318 13.92 -2.96 -10.16
N PRO A 319 14.34 -2.22 -9.12
CA PRO A 319 13.82 -2.43 -7.76
C PRO A 319 12.34 -2.09 -7.67
N VAL A 320 11.90 -1.09 -8.44
CA VAL A 320 10.52 -0.64 -8.56
C VAL A 320 10.13 -0.45 -10.03
N VAL A 321 8.90 -0.80 -10.37
CA VAL A 321 8.32 -0.68 -11.72
C VAL A 321 6.84 -0.25 -11.64
N GLY A 322 6.33 0.28 -12.75
CA GLY A 322 4.90 0.56 -12.91
C GLY A 322 4.03 -0.70 -12.94
N LEU A 323 2.70 -0.51 -12.90
CA LEU A 323 1.70 -1.57 -12.81
C LEU A 323 1.79 -2.58 -13.98
N ARG A 324 2.21 -2.10 -15.15
CA ARG A 324 2.35 -2.88 -16.39
C ARG A 324 3.82 -3.15 -16.73
N GLY A 325 4.73 -2.92 -15.78
CA GLY A 325 6.17 -3.09 -15.97
C GLY A 325 6.82 -1.91 -16.67
N GLU A 326 6.32 -0.69 -16.47
CA GLU A 326 6.99 0.53 -16.93
C GLU A 326 8.27 0.76 -16.11
N ALA A 327 9.39 1.02 -16.80
CA ALA A 327 10.71 1.22 -16.16
C ALA A 327 10.93 2.68 -15.74
N ASP A 328 10.41 3.60 -16.53
CA ASP A 328 10.71 5.03 -16.41
C ASP A 328 9.70 5.67 -15.46
N LEU A 329 10.08 5.73 -14.19
CA LEU A 329 9.30 6.35 -13.12
C LEU A 329 9.92 7.72 -12.77
N ILE A 330 10.09 8.56 -13.80
CA ILE A 330 10.80 9.84 -13.66
C ILE A 330 10.11 10.69 -12.60
N GLU A 331 10.87 11.09 -11.57
CA GLU A 331 10.37 11.91 -10.48
C GLU A 331 10.16 13.36 -10.95
N HIS A 332 8.98 13.90 -10.67
CA HIS A 332 8.61 15.29 -10.97
C HIS A 332 7.92 15.94 -9.78
N ASN A 333 8.30 17.19 -9.49
CA ASN A 333 7.60 18.00 -8.50
C ASN A 333 6.37 18.68 -9.10
N LEU A 334 5.25 18.60 -8.39
CA LEU A 334 4.02 19.35 -8.66
C LEU A 334 4.08 20.67 -7.89
N GLU A 335 4.81 21.67 -8.43
CA GLU A 335 5.07 22.95 -7.76
C GLU A 335 3.81 23.78 -7.45
N HIS A 336 2.68 23.47 -8.10
CA HIS A 336 1.41 24.16 -7.92
C HIS A 336 0.58 23.64 -6.74
N LEU A 337 0.95 22.52 -6.11
CA LEU A 337 0.25 21.95 -4.95
C LEU A 337 1.02 22.23 -3.66
N SER A 338 0.30 22.65 -2.60
CA SER A 338 0.93 22.94 -1.30
C SER A 338 1.47 21.70 -0.58
N GLY A 339 0.89 20.52 -0.87
CA GLY A 339 1.13 19.29 -0.12
C GLY A 339 0.29 19.18 1.15
N TYR A 340 0.14 17.95 1.66
CA TYR A 340 -0.64 17.68 2.87
C TYR A 340 -0.06 18.43 4.07
N LYS A 341 -0.89 19.23 4.75
CA LYS A 341 -0.46 20.17 5.80
C LYS A 341 0.75 21.03 5.39
N ASP A 342 0.74 21.51 4.14
CA ASP A 342 1.79 22.34 3.53
C ASP A 342 3.17 21.65 3.48
N SER A 343 3.19 20.31 3.47
CA SER A 343 4.41 19.52 3.36
C SER A 343 4.84 19.37 1.90
N PHE A 344 5.87 20.11 1.53
CA PHE A 344 6.44 20.15 0.18
C PHE A 344 7.81 19.43 0.13
N PRO A 345 8.19 18.77 -0.98
CA PRO A 345 7.53 18.73 -2.29
C PRO A 345 6.41 17.72 -2.41
N VAL A 346 5.52 17.97 -3.37
CA VAL A 346 4.58 16.98 -3.91
C VAL A 346 5.22 16.35 -5.15
N ARG A 347 5.45 15.04 -5.12
CA ARG A 347 6.11 14.27 -6.16
C ARG A 347 5.15 13.34 -6.90
N ILE A 348 5.43 13.13 -8.18
CA ILE A 348 4.94 11.97 -8.94
C ILE A 348 6.15 11.26 -9.53
N GLY A 349 6.08 9.94 -9.74
CA GLY A 349 7.27 9.16 -10.08
C GLY A 349 8.16 8.89 -8.86
N ASN A 350 9.19 8.07 -9.06
CA ASN A 350 10.08 7.66 -7.99
C ASN A 350 11.47 7.28 -8.53
N ASP A 351 12.50 8.03 -8.16
CA ASP A 351 13.88 7.81 -8.63
C ASP A 351 14.51 6.50 -8.15
N ALA A 352 13.88 5.78 -7.23
CA ALA A 352 14.29 4.44 -6.85
C ALA A 352 14.47 3.51 -8.06
N HIS A 353 13.72 3.71 -9.15
CA HIS A 353 13.81 2.87 -10.37
C HIS A 353 15.21 2.81 -11.01
N LEU A 354 16.10 3.76 -10.70
CA LEU A 354 17.48 3.79 -11.18
C LEU A 354 18.48 3.00 -10.31
N LYS A 355 18.05 2.53 -9.13
CA LYS A 355 18.92 1.90 -8.14
C LYS A 355 19.16 0.44 -8.47
N PHE A 356 20.33 -0.05 -8.08
CA PHE A 356 20.67 -1.48 -8.09
C PHE A 356 20.61 -1.98 -6.64
N GLU A 357 19.87 -3.06 -6.42
CA GLU A 357 19.56 -3.60 -5.10
C GLU A 357 19.73 -5.12 -5.08
N LEU A 358 20.60 -5.60 -4.20
CA LEU A 358 20.90 -7.03 -4.09
C LEU A 358 19.69 -7.81 -3.57
N ASP A 359 18.93 -7.23 -2.64
CA ASP A 359 17.76 -7.84 -2.03
C ASP A 359 16.62 -8.05 -3.02
N SER A 360 16.48 -7.22 -4.07
CA SER A 360 15.51 -7.45 -5.14
C SER A 360 15.70 -8.82 -5.82
N PHE A 361 16.95 -9.20 -6.15
CA PHE A 361 17.24 -10.52 -6.72
C PHE A 361 16.98 -11.66 -5.73
N CYS A 362 17.29 -11.45 -4.45
CA CYS A 362 16.98 -12.41 -3.39
C CYS A 362 15.48 -12.68 -3.31
N MET A 363 14.67 -11.63 -3.26
CA MET A 363 13.22 -11.76 -3.12
C MET A 363 12.59 -12.42 -4.34
N VAL A 364 13.08 -12.12 -5.56
CA VAL A 364 12.65 -12.84 -6.76
C VAL A 364 12.97 -14.33 -6.68
N LEU A 365 14.20 -14.71 -6.32
CA LEU A 365 14.61 -16.12 -6.21
C LEU A 365 13.81 -16.86 -5.13
N ARG A 366 13.57 -16.24 -3.97
CA ARG A 366 12.77 -16.83 -2.89
C ARG A 366 11.30 -16.96 -3.28
N CYS A 367 10.73 -15.98 -3.95
CA CYS A 367 9.36 -16.06 -4.46
C CYS A 367 9.23 -17.18 -5.51
N ALA A 368 10.19 -17.29 -6.44
CA ALA A 368 10.21 -18.35 -7.44
C ALA A 368 10.37 -19.74 -6.83
N LEU A 369 11.26 -19.91 -5.85
CA LEU A 369 11.41 -21.17 -5.13
C LEU A 369 10.09 -21.58 -4.47
N SER A 370 9.44 -20.66 -3.75
CA SER A 370 8.15 -20.92 -3.10
C SER A 370 7.06 -21.28 -4.11
N ALA A 371 7.00 -20.60 -5.26
CA ALA A 371 6.07 -20.93 -6.33
C ALA A 371 6.33 -22.34 -6.90
N ILE A 372 7.60 -22.73 -7.12
CA ILE A 372 7.99 -24.06 -7.60
C ILE A 372 7.59 -25.15 -6.61
N GLU A 373 7.86 -24.94 -5.33
CA GLU A 373 7.45 -25.85 -4.25
C GLU A 373 5.92 -26.02 -4.17
N ASN A 374 5.17 -25.03 -4.67
CA ASN A 374 3.71 -25.04 -4.75
C ASN A 374 3.17 -25.37 -6.16
N GLY A 375 3.99 -25.98 -7.02
CA GLY A 375 3.55 -26.60 -8.28
C GLY A 375 3.78 -25.77 -9.55
N PHE A 376 4.35 -24.57 -9.45
CA PHE A 376 4.79 -23.83 -10.64
C PHE A 376 5.92 -24.59 -11.36
N LYS A 377 5.84 -24.62 -12.69
CA LYS A 377 6.84 -25.27 -13.54
C LYS A 377 7.44 -24.22 -14.48
N PRO A 378 8.61 -23.66 -14.17
CA PRO A 378 9.23 -22.66 -15.02
C PRO A 378 9.57 -23.26 -16.38
N ASN A 379 9.38 -22.48 -17.43
CA ASN A 379 9.89 -22.81 -18.75
C ASN A 379 11.43 -22.68 -18.78
N LYS A 380 12.05 -23.04 -19.91
CA LYS A 380 13.52 -22.97 -20.05
C LYS A 380 14.06 -21.56 -19.83
N GLN A 381 13.43 -20.53 -20.40
CA GLN A 381 13.90 -19.15 -20.31
C GLN A 381 13.88 -18.64 -18.87
N MET A 382 12.77 -18.89 -18.14
CA MET A 382 12.67 -18.52 -16.72
C MET A 382 13.69 -19.29 -15.87
N THR A 383 13.91 -20.58 -16.16
CA THR A 383 14.94 -21.38 -15.46
C THR A 383 16.35 -20.80 -15.68
N ASP A 384 16.69 -20.47 -16.92
CA ASP A 384 18.01 -19.90 -17.26
C ASP A 384 18.19 -18.53 -16.59
N LEU A 385 17.12 -17.73 -16.49
CA LEU A 385 17.13 -16.43 -15.83
C LEU A 385 17.32 -16.51 -14.30
N LEU A 386 16.66 -17.47 -13.63
CA LEU A 386 16.87 -17.70 -12.19
C LEU A 386 18.32 -18.12 -11.89
N ILE A 387 18.94 -18.90 -12.78
CA ILE A 387 20.37 -19.23 -12.69
C ILE A 387 21.23 -17.97 -12.87
N ASP A 388 20.90 -17.11 -13.82
CA ASP A 388 21.59 -15.85 -14.04
C ASP A 388 21.50 -14.90 -12.83
N TYR A 389 20.35 -14.80 -12.17
CA TYR A 389 20.22 -14.03 -10.93
C TYR A 389 21.09 -14.56 -9.81
N THR A 390 21.21 -15.88 -9.69
CA THR A 390 22.11 -16.53 -8.72
C THR A 390 23.58 -16.18 -9.02
N ASN A 391 23.97 -16.16 -10.31
CA ASN A 391 25.30 -15.72 -10.72
C ASN A 391 25.55 -14.24 -10.37
N ILE A 392 24.59 -13.35 -10.68
CA ILE A 392 24.70 -11.92 -10.36
C ILE A 392 24.92 -11.71 -8.86
N LEU A 393 24.13 -12.37 -8.00
CA LEU A 393 24.32 -12.30 -6.56
C LEU A 393 25.72 -12.79 -6.15
N SER A 394 26.16 -13.93 -6.70
CA SER A 394 27.47 -14.50 -6.37
C SER A 394 28.67 -13.63 -6.78
N GLU A 395 28.47 -12.72 -7.73
CA GLU A 395 29.52 -11.81 -8.24
C GLU A 395 29.44 -10.43 -7.61
N ALA A 396 28.24 -9.95 -7.28
CA ALA A 396 27.99 -8.58 -6.85
C ALA A 396 27.78 -8.41 -5.35
N TRP A 397 27.73 -9.48 -4.55
CA TRP A 397 27.35 -9.41 -3.12
C TRP A 397 28.20 -8.46 -2.26
N ASP A 398 29.47 -8.23 -2.61
CA ASP A 398 30.36 -7.31 -1.89
C ASP A 398 30.40 -5.90 -2.52
N ASN A 399 29.58 -5.64 -3.54
CA ASN A 399 29.45 -4.31 -4.10
C ASN A 399 28.63 -3.42 -3.15
N PRO A 400 28.96 -2.12 -3.07
CA PRO A 400 28.13 -1.19 -2.33
C PRO A 400 26.81 -0.94 -3.08
N ASP A 401 25.69 -0.92 -2.35
CA ASP A 401 24.34 -0.65 -2.86
C ASP A 401 23.61 0.40 -2.00
N TYR A 402 22.30 0.57 -2.21
CA TYR A 402 21.49 1.60 -1.53
C TYR A 402 20.68 1.08 -0.33
N SER A 403 20.93 -0.15 0.14
CA SER A 403 20.11 -0.84 1.16
C SER A 403 18.65 -1.03 0.73
N ILE A 404 17.90 -1.81 1.52
CA ILE A 404 16.44 -1.92 1.44
C ILE A 404 15.75 -0.55 1.65
N TRP A 405 16.44 0.41 2.26
CA TRP A 405 15.95 1.76 2.53
C TRP A 405 16.13 2.76 1.38
N GLU A 406 16.78 2.36 0.28
CA GLU A 406 16.91 3.23 -0.89
C GLU A 406 17.52 4.59 -0.54
N VAL A 407 18.58 4.61 0.27
CA VAL A 407 19.20 5.88 0.72
C VAL A 407 19.60 6.75 -0.48
N ARG A 408 19.49 8.08 -0.36
CA ARG A 408 19.69 9.02 -1.48
C ARG A 408 21.16 9.42 -1.66
N ASP A 409 21.98 9.31 -0.61
CA ASP A 409 23.37 9.75 -0.60
C ASP A 409 24.35 8.68 -1.11
N LEU A 410 24.99 7.94 -0.21
CA LEU A 410 26.13 7.08 -0.55
C LEU A 410 25.79 5.60 -0.54
N LYS A 411 26.26 4.92 -1.59
CA LYS A 411 26.27 3.46 -1.63
C LYS A 411 27.20 2.92 -0.54
N ARG A 412 26.76 1.91 0.21
CA ARG A 412 27.55 1.24 1.27
C ARG A 412 27.41 -0.27 1.16
N ARG A 413 28.29 -1.00 1.84
CA ARG A 413 28.21 -2.46 1.96
C ARG A 413 27.36 -2.81 3.17
N PHE A 414 26.04 -2.84 2.98
CA PHE A 414 25.09 -3.09 4.06
C PHE A 414 25.08 -4.57 4.47
N THR A 415 24.93 -4.79 5.77
CA THR A 415 24.85 -6.14 6.35
C THR A 415 23.62 -6.88 5.87
N PHE A 416 22.48 -6.20 5.79
CA PHE A 416 21.26 -6.79 5.25
C PHE A 416 21.41 -7.18 3.77
N SER A 417 22.02 -6.33 2.93
CA SER A 417 22.25 -6.65 1.51
C SER A 417 23.13 -7.90 1.32
N LYS A 418 24.19 -8.05 2.12
CA LYS A 418 25.02 -9.27 2.12
C LYS A 418 24.23 -10.50 2.56
N ALA A 419 23.46 -10.39 3.65
CA ALA A 419 22.61 -11.49 4.11
C ALA A 419 21.55 -11.87 3.06
N ALA A 420 20.92 -10.88 2.40
CA ALA A 420 19.98 -11.10 1.32
C ALA A 420 20.64 -11.79 0.13
N ALA A 421 21.85 -11.38 -0.28
CA ALA A 421 22.60 -12.05 -1.34
C ALA A 421 22.86 -13.53 -1.01
N LEU A 422 23.28 -13.84 0.22
CA LEU A 422 23.45 -15.23 0.69
C LEU A 422 22.16 -16.03 0.55
N LEU A 423 21.06 -15.50 1.07
CA LEU A 423 19.76 -16.17 1.08
C LEU A 423 19.17 -16.34 -0.33
N GLY A 424 19.44 -15.39 -1.23
CA GLY A 424 19.12 -15.49 -2.64
C GLY A 424 19.92 -16.59 -3.33
N ILE A 425 21.23 -16.68 -3.05
CA ILE A 425 22.09 -17.75 -3.55
C ILE A 425 21.60 -19.12 -3.06
N GLU A 426 21.21 -19.24 -1.78
CA GLU A 426 20.63 -20.48 -1.25
C GLU A 426 19.36 -20.89 -2.01
N ALA A 427 18.45 -19.95 -2.25
CA ALA A 427 17.25 -20.22 -3.05
C ALA A 427 17.62 -20.64 -4.49
N GLY A 428 18.58 -19.96 -5.10
CA GLY A 428 19.13 -20.29 -6.41
C GLY A 428 19.73 -21.70 -6.50
N ILE A 429 20.47 -22.13 -5.48
CA ILE A 429 21.01 -23.49 -5.37
C ILE A 429 19.87 -24.52 -5.32
N LYS A 430 18.85 -24.32 -4.48
CA LYS A 430 17.70 -25.24 -4.38
C LYS A 430 16.94 -25.33 -5.71
N ILE A 431 16.72 -24.21 -6.38
CA ILE A 431 16.12 -24.15 -7.72
C ILE A 431 16.97 -24.94 -8.73
N ALA A 432 18.28 -24.70 -8.75
CA ALA A 432 19.18 -25.38 -9.68
C ALA A 432 19.25 -26.88 -9.42
N GLN A 433 19.33 -27.34 -8.17
CA GLN A 433 19.29 -28.76 -7.82
C GLN A 433 18.00 -29.43 -8.31
N SER A 434 16.86 -28.73 -8.25
CA SER A 434 15.58 -29.27 -8.71
C SER A 434 15.40 -29.25 -10.23
N LEU A 435 15.93 -28.25 -10.94
CA LEU A 435 15.61 -28.01 -12.36
C LEU A 435 16.79 -28.24 -13.33
N ARG A 436 18.02 -28.18 -12.83
CA ARG A 436 19.31 -28.30 -13.53
C ARG A 436 20.37 -28.92 -12.60
N PRO A 437 20.21 -30.16 -12.13
CA PRO A 437 21.11 -30.77 -11.16
C PRO A 437 22.58 -30.83 -11.61
N ASP A 438 22.83 -30.86 -12.93
CA ASP A 438 24.17 -30.87 -13.53
C ASP A 438 24.78 -29.46 -13.71
N ASN A 439 24.20 -28.41 -13.12
CA ASN A 439 24.71 -27.05 -13.24
C ASN A 439 26.10 -26.94 -12.57
N PRO A 440 27.18 -26.62 -13.32
CA PRO A 440 28.54 -26.61 -12.79
C PRO A 440 28.77 -25.51 -11.75
N ASN A 441 27.90 -24.50 -11.67
CA ASN A 441 28.03 -23.40 -10.72
C ASN A 441 27.61 -23.74 -9.29
N ILE A 442 26.91 -24.86 -9.05
CA ILE A 442 26.40 -25.20 -7.71
C ILE A 442 27.52 -25.23 -6.66
N SER A 443 28.64 -25.88 -6.95
CA SER A 443 29.79 -25.94 -6.02
C SER A 443 30.35 -24.54 -5.73
N ARG A 444 30.50 -23.70 -6.78
CA ARG A 444 31.00 -22.33 -6.63
C ARG A 444 30.06 -21.48 -5.78
N TRP A 445 28.75 -21.63 -5.97
CA TRP A 445 27.75 -20.89 -5.20
C TRP A 445 27.74 -21.29 -3.72
N GLU A 446 27.96 -22.57 -3.41
CA GLU A 446 28.11 -23.02 -2.02
C GLU A 446 29.35 -22.39 -1.35
N ASP A 447 30.48 -22.33 -2.07
CA ASP A 447 31.70 -21.67 -1.58
C ASP A 447 31.45 -20.18 -1.30
N VAL A 448 30.81 -19.47 -2.24
CA VAL A 448 30.45 -18.04 -2.07
C VAL A 448 29.47 -17.83 -0.93
N LYS A 449 28.48 -18.72 -0.75
CA LYS A 449 27.55 -18.67 0.38
C LYS A 449 28.29 -18.72 1.71
N GLN A 450 29.29 -19.60 1.83
CA GLN A 450 30.11 -19.72 3.02
C GLN A 450 31.02 -18.49 3.22
N GLU A 451 31.56 -17.92 2.14
CA GLU A 451 32.35 -16.70 2.18
C GLU A 451 31.54 -15.51 2.71
N ILE A 452 30.32 -15.31 2.18
CA ILE A 452 29.42 -14.25 2.64
C ILE A 452 29.07 -14.45 4.12
N HIS A 453 28.72 -15.68 4.52
CA HIS A 453 28.42 -16.00 5.92
C HIS A 453 29.58 -15.61 6.83
N ASN A 454 30.80 -16.07 6.51
CA ASN A 454 31.99 -15.78 7.31
C ASN A 454 32.23 -14.27 7.39
N LYS A 455 32.14 -13.54 6.27
CA LYS A 455 32.34 -12.10 6.25
C LYS A 455 31.32 -11.34 7.09
N VAL A 456 30.03 -11.70 7.04
CA VAL A 456 29.01 -11.08 7.88
C VAL A 456 29.25 -11.39 9.36
N ILE A 457 29.65 -12.63 9.69
CA ILE A 457 29.95 -13.01 11.08
C ILE A 457 31.20 -12.32 11.62
N GLU A 458 32.25 -12.19 10.82
CA GLU A 458 33.53 -11.64 11.26
C GLU A 458 33.56 -10.11 11.26
N GLU A 459 32.96 -9.49 10.22
CA GLU A 459 33.05 -8.05 10.01
C GLU A 459 31.82 -7.28 10.48
N ASP A 460 30.61 -7.85 10.40
CA ASP A 460 29.38 -7.08 10.65
C ASP A 460 28.79 -7.32 12.04
N TRP A 461 29.10 -8.46 12.68
CA TRP A 461 28.78 -8.69 14.08
C TRP A 461 29.65 -7.80 14.97
N SER A 462 29.05 -7.10 15.93
CA SER A 462 29.77 -6.35 16.96
C SER A 462 29.66 -7.06 18.30
N PRO A 463 30.73 -7.72 18.80
CA PRO A 463 30.74 -8.28 20.15
C PRO A 463 30.57 -7.21 21.25
N GLU A 464 31.05 -5.98 21.00
CA GLU A 464 30.95 -4.87 21.94
C GLU A 464 29.49 -4.39 22.11
N LYS A 465 28.78 -4.22 20.99
CA LYS A 465 27.37 -3.79 20.99
C LYS A 465 26.40 -4.95 21.17
N ASP A 466 26.88 -6.17 21.00
CA ASP A 466 26.09 -7.41 21.09
C ASP A 466 24.94 -7.41 20.08
N ARG A 467 25.23 -6.98 18.84
CA ARG A 467 24.31 -6.96 17.69
C ARG A 467 25.06 -6.88 16.37
N PHE A 468 24.37 -7.18 15.27
CA PHE A 468 24.83 -6.81 13.94
C PHE A 468 24.80 -5.28 13.72
N LYS A 469 25.77 -4.77 12.96
CA LYS A 469 25.87 -3.37 12.51
C LYS A 469 25.04 -3.18 11.23
N SER A 470 24.65 -1.94 10.91
CA SER A 470 24.01 -1.62 9.61
C SER A 470 24.97 -1.86 8.43
N TYR A 471 26.22 -1.42 8.59
CA TYR A 471 27.34 -1.61 7.66
C TYR A 471 28.67 -1.57 8.45
N ASN A 472 29.78 -2.00 7.84
CA ASN A 472 31.03 -2.34 8.54
C ASN A 472 31.56 -1.23 9.49
N SER A 473 31.52 0.06 9.10
CA SER A 473 31.95 1.18 9.96
C SER A 473 30.85 1.83 10.79
N SER A 474 29.62 1.33 10.73
CA SER A 474 28.49 1.95 11.43
C SER A 474 28.43 1.57 12.92
N LEU A 475 28.16 2.56 13.76
CA LEU A 475 27.74 2.35 15.14
C LEU A 475 26.20 2.30 15.29
N THR A 476 25.45 2.59 14.22
CA THR A 476 23.99 2.69 14.26
C THR A 476 23.33 1.32 14.25
N ALA A 477 22.20 1.22 14.95
CA ALA A 477 21.26 0.13 14.75
C ALA A 477 20.45 0.39 13.47
N ASP A 478 19.91 -0.69 12.90
CA ASP A 478 19.14 -0.66 11.66
C ASP A 478 18.03 -1.71 11.72
N ALA A 479 16.78 -1.27 11.52
CA ALA A 479 15.61 -2.12 11.62
C ALA A 479 15.53 -3.20 10.53
N SER A 480 16.26 -3.05 9.41
CA SER A 480 16.35 -4.09 8.37
C SER A 480 16.93 -5.39 8.90
N LEU A 481 17.72 -5.34 9.97
CA LEU A 481 18.32 -6.52 10.59
C LEU A 481 17.31 -7.35 11.40
N LEU A 482 16.10 -6.84 11.64
CA LEU A 482 14.97 -7.65 12.11
C LEU A 482 14.57 -8.70 11.06
N LEU A 483 14.90 -8.51 9.79
CA LEU A 483 14.62 -9.49 8.74
C LEU A 483 15.57 -10.71 8.78
N LEU A 484 16.70 -10.65 9.51
CA LEU A 484 17.64 -11.78 9.61
C LEU A 484 16.98 -13.07 10.17
N PRO A 485 16.29 -13.05 11.34
CA PRO A 485 15.54 -14.23 11.79
C PRO A 485 14.36 -14.58 10.87
N ILE A 486 13.70 -13.58 10.28
CA ILE A 486 12.53 -13.80 9.40
C ILE A 486 12.90 -14.56 8.13
N LEU A 487 14.03 -14.20 7.52
CA LEU A 487 14.48 -14.81 6.28
C LEU A 487 15.32 -16.07 6.51
N GLY A 488 15.78 -16.31 7.75
CA GLY A 488 16.54 -17.50 8.12
C GLY A 488 18.05 -17.38 7.88
N PHE A 489 18.65 -16.21 8.11
CA PHE A 489 20.09 -15.99 7.91
C PHE A 489 20.97 -16.86 8.83
N LEU A 490 20.54 -17.10 10.07
CA LEU A 490 21.17 -18.00 11.03
C LEU A 490 20.13 -18.96 11.64
N PRO A 491 20.56 -20.08 12.26
CA PRO A 491 19.69 -20.89 13.10
C PRO A 491 18.97 -20.03 14.13
N ILE A 492 17.69 -20.30 14.37
CA ILE A 492 16.85 -19.42 15.21
C ILE A 492 17.27 -19.39 16.68
N ASP A 493 18.01 -20.39 17.14
CA ASP A 493 18.61 -20.50 18.47
C ASP A 493 19.99 -19.81 18.58
N ASP A 494 20.52 -19.24 17.50
CA ASP A 494 21.75 -18.46 17.52
C ASP A 494 21.57 -17.17 18.34
N HIS A 495 22.41 -17.01 19.37
CA HIS A 495 22.34 -15.88 20.29
C HIS A 495 22.42 -14.51 19.58
N ARG A 496 23.11 -14.43 18.43
CA ARG A 496 23.32 -13.19 17.69
C ARG A 496 22.01 -12.65 17.12
N LEU A 497 21.08 -13.53 16.72
CA LEU A 497 19.76 -13.12 16.26
C LEU A 497 18.94 -12.55 17.42
N LYS A 498 18.82 -13.31 18.51
CA LYS A 498 18.07 -12.87 19.70
C LYS A 498 18.61 -11.54 20.23
N SER A 499 19.93 -11.44 20.35
CA SER A 499 20.55 -10.23 20.88
C SER A 499 20.34 -9.04 19.95
N THR A 500 20.49 -9.22 18.63
CA THR A 500 20.22 -8.15 17.65
C THR A 500 18.78 -7.64 17.76
N VAL A 501 17.78 -8.52 17.84
CA VAL A 501 16.36 -8.12 17.98
C VAL A 501 16.12 -7.36 19.29
N VAL A 502 16.65 -7.85 20.41
CA VAL A 502 16.54 -7.19 21.72
C VAL A 502 17.22 -5.82 21.72
N ARG A 503 18.39 -5.70 21.08
CA ARG A 503 19.12 -4.44 20.98
C ARG A 503 18.41 -3.45 20.07
N ILE A 504 17.86 -3.87 18.93
CA ILE A 504 17.06 -3.01 18.06
C ILE A 504 15.85 -2.46 18.80
N ARG A 505 15.11 -3.31 19.53
CA ARG A 505 14.01 -2.83 20.39
C ARG A 505 14.51 -1.77 21.37
N LYS A 506 15.63 -2.00 22.05
CA LYS A 506 16.16 -1.05 23.03
C LYS A 506 16.67 0.26 22.41
N GLU A 507 17.25 0.21 21.21
CA GLU A 507 17.98 1.32 20.62
C GLU A 507 17.16 2.15 19.61
N LEU A 508 16.17 1.52 18.96
CA LEU A 508 15.37 2.12 17.88
C LEU A 508 13.87 2.19 18.16
N SER A 509 13.38 1.67 19.29
CA SER A 509 11.93 1.68 19.57
C SER A 509 11.52 2.72 20.62
N THR A 510 10.35 3.32 20.40
CA THR A 510 9.55 3.98 21.43
C THR A 510 8.45 3.01 21.83
N ASP A 511 8.77 2.14 22.79
CA ASP A 511 7.98 0.96 23.17
C ASP A 511 7.81 -0.07 22.04
N SER A 512 6.67 -0.08 21.35
CA SER A 512 6.33 -1.08 20.31
C SER A 512 6.53 -0.56 18.88
N LEU A 513 6.79 0.73 18.71
CA LEU A 513 7.03 1.38 17.43
C LEU A 513 8.54 1.53 17.19
N VAL A 514 9.03 1.10 16.03
CA VAL A 514 10.46 1.04 15.67
C VAL A 514 10.77 2.01 14.52
N TYR A 515 11.78 2.85 14.69
CA TYR A 515 12.35 3.65 13.61
C TYR A 515 13.24 2.81 12.68
N ARG A 516 13.38 3.20 11.40
CA ARG A 516 14.31 2.52 10.46
C ARG A 516 15.74 2.57 10.99
N TYR A 517 16.16 3.75 11.42
CA TYR A 517 17.43 4.08 12.06
C TYR A 517 17.30 5.43 12.78
N LYS A 518 18.32 5.83 13.54
CA LYS A 518 18.37 7.18 14.12
C LYS A 518 18.96 8.18 13.13
N HIS A 519 18.15 9.13 12.67
CA HIS A 519 18.56 10.18 11.72
C HIS A 519 19.73 11.03 12.20
N GLU A 520 19.87 11.24 13.52
CA GLU A 520 20.99 11.98 14.10
C GLU A 520 22.33 11.26 13.96
N GLU A 521 22.30 9.93 13.80
CA GLU A 521 23.47 9.06 13.75
C GLU A 521 23.67 8.46 12.34
N TYR A 522 22.74 8.69 11.41
CA TYR A 522 22.68 8.05 10.09
C TYR A 522 22.40 9.07 8.98
N ASP A 523 23.39 9.29 8.11
CA ASP A 523 23.22 10.12 6.92
C ASP A 523 22.67 9.28 5.76
N ASP A 524 21.40 9.54 5.43
CA ASP A 524 20.64 8.95 4.32
C ASP A 524 20.51 9.89 3.10
N GLY A 525 21.08 11.10 3.19
CA GLY A 525 21.00 12.13 2.15
C GLY A 525 19.76 13.02 2.19
N ILE A 526 18.92 12.93 3.23
CA ILE A 526 17.70 13.74 3.34
C ILE A 526 17.64 14.43 4.71
N GLU A 527 17.42 15.75 4.70
CA GLU A 527 17.29 16.54 5.93
C GLU A 527 16.00 16.23 6.70
N GLY A 528 16.08 16.30 8.04
CA GLY A 528 14.96 16.07 8.96
C GLY A 528 14.83 14.62 9.41
N GLY A 529 13.83 14.33 10.24
CA GLY A 529 13.47 12.95 10.62
C GLY A 529 12.26 12.41 9.87
N GLU A 530 11.76 11.28 10.36
CA GLU A 530 10.53 10.60 9.95
C GLU A 530 9.85 9.93 11.17
N GLY A 531 8.66 9.38 10.96
CA GLY A 531 7.90 8.66 11.97
C GLY A 531 8.44 7.24 12.20
N ALA A 532 7.95 6.57 13.24
CA ALA A 532 8.31 5.17 13.42
C ALA A 532 7.71 4.31 12.30
N TYR A 533 8.51 3.43 11.72
CA TYR A 533 8.16 2.62 10.57
C TYR A 533 7.25 1.46 10.97
N THR A 534 6.00 1.50 10.50
CA THR A 534 4.96 0.57 10.97
C THR A 534 5.28 -0.87 10.56
N SER A 535 5.81 -1.08 9.35
CA SER A 535 6.26 -2.41 8.89
C SER A 535 7.41 -2.94 9.74
N GLY A 536 8.41 -2.10 10.06
CA GLY A 536 9.54 -2.47 10.93
C GLY A 536 9.10 -2.87 12.34
N SER A 537 8.06 -2.22 12.85
CA SER A 537 7.43 -2.56 14.12
C SER A 537 6.78 -3.96 14.09
N PHE A 538 6.12 -4.33 12.98
CA PHE A 538 5.64 -5.70 12.77
C PHE A 538 6.75 -6.72 12.52
N TRP A 539 7.86 -6.33 11.87
CA TRP A 539 9.05 -7.20 11.75
C TRP A 539 9.65 -7.52 13.11
N MET A 540 9.63 -6.57 14.05
CA MET A 540 10.05 -6.80 15.42
C MET A 540 9.16 -7.86 16.10
N ALA A 541 7.83 -7.73 15.99
CA ALA A 541 6.90 -8.73 16.54
C ALA A 541 7.11 -10.11 15.89
N HIS A 542 7.24 -10.17 14.57
CA HIS A 542 7.50 -11.39 13.83
C HIS A 542 8.80 -12.06 14.30
N SER A 543 9.87 -11.29 14.46
CA SER A 543 11.15 -11.78 14.97
C SER A 543 11.03 -12.39 16.37
N PHE A 544 10.33 -11.71 17.29
CA PHE A 544 10.08 -12.25 18.62
C PHE A 544 9.26 -13.55 18.58
N ALA A 545 8.26 -13.64 17.72
CA ALA A 545 7.47 -14.86 17.55
C ALA A 545 8.34 -16.05 17.10
N LEU A 546 9.22 -15.83 16.11
CA LEU A 546 10.16 -16.85 15.63
C LEU A 546 11.15 -17.29 16.71
N LEU A 547 11.63 -16.34 17.54
CA LEU A 547 12.50 -16.60 18.68
C LEU A 547 11.79 -17.28 19.88
N GLY A 548 10.50 -17.63 19.74
CA GLY A 548 9.69 -18.30 20.76
C GLY A 548 9.08 -17.37 21.80
N GLU A 549 9.26 -16.05 21.68
CA GLU A 549 8.75 -15.02 22.60
C GLU A 549 7.33 -14.59 22.19
N ASN A 550 6.40 -15.54 22.07
CA ASN A 550 5.04 -15.33 21.54
C ASN A 550 4.24 -14.26 22.29
N GLU A 551 4.35 -14.19 23.62
CA GLU A 551 3.62 -13.19 24.40
C GLU A 551 4.15 -11.78 24.15
N THR A 552 5.47 -11.63 23.95
CA THR A 552 6.07 -10.36 23.52
C THR A 552 5.58 -9.96 22.13
N ALA A 553 5.54 -10.91 21.19
CA ALA A 553 5.02 -10.65 19.84
C ALA A 553 3.55 -10.21 19.85
N LYS A 554 2.69 -10.91 20.60
CA LYS A 554 1.28 -10.54 20.78
C LYS A 554 1.11 -9.16 21.42
N TYR A 555 1.93 -8.84 22.43
CA TYR A 555 1.92 -7.53 23.06
C TYR A 555 2.24 -6.42 22.05
N ILE A 556 3.32 -6.56 21.29
CA ILE A 556 3.74 -5.58 20.28
C ILE A 556 2.63 -5.41 19.23
N ILE A 557 2.08 -6.49 18.69
CA ILE A 557 1.01 -6.43 17.69
C ILE A 557 -0.23 -5.70 18.24
N LYS A 558 -0.68 -6.07 19.44
CA LYS A 558 -1.84 -5.42 20.08
C LYS A 558 -1.64 -3.93 20.27
N HIS A 559 -0.44 -3.52 20.70
CA HIS A 559 -0.14 -2.12 20.88
C HIS A 559 -0.07 -1.37 19.54
N ILE A 560 0.53 -1.95 18.48
CA ILE A 560 0.52 -1.35 17.14
C ILE A 560 -0.92 -1.21 16.61
N LEU A 561 -1.80 -2.20 16.84
CA LEU A 561 -3.21 -2.14 16.43
C LEU A 561 -3.98 -0.94 17.02
N GLU A 562 -3.58 -0.42 18.18
CA GLU A 562 -4.19 0.79 18.78
C GLU A 562 -3.93 2.07 17.95
N TYR A 563 -2.92 2.07 17.09
CA TYR A 563 -2.60 3.18 16.18
C TYR A 563 -3.29 3.08 14.82
N SER A 564 -3.91 1.94 14.52
CA SER A 564 -4.75 1.80 13.35
C SER A 564 -5.97 2.73 13.42
N ASN A 565 -6.55 3.05 12.28
CA ASN A 565 -7.85 3.70 12.30
C ASN A 565 -8.97 2.74 12.76
N PRO A 566 -10.20 3.21 13.01
CA PRO A 566 -11.33 2.34 13.36
C PRO A 566 -11.69 1.27 12.30
N LEU A 567 -11.05 1.31 11.13
CA LEU A 567 -11.20 0.36 10.03
C LEU A 567 -10.03 -0.65 9.99
N HIS A 568 -9.12 -0.60 10.97
CA HIS A 568 -7.87 -1.34 11.05
C HIS A 568 -6.96 -1.19 9.83
N LEU A 569 -6.86 0.01 9.29
CA LEU A 569 -5.92 0.39 8.24
C LEU A 569 -4.75 1.19 8.82
N PHE A 570 -3.57 1.05 8.20
CA PHE A 570 -2.34 1.70 8.62
C PHE A 570 -1.72 2.53 7.49
N SER A 571 -1.11 3.64 7.87
CA SER A 571 -0.13 4.35 7.03
C SER A 571 1.24 3.70 7.11
N GLU A 572 2.16 4.19 6.28
CA GLU A 572 3.56 3.78 6.27
C GLU A 572 4.23 3.95 7.64
N GLU A 573 4.01 5.11 8.27
CA GLU A 573 4.67 5.49 9.52
C GLU A 573 3.69 6.04 10.54
N ILE A 574 4.12 6.05 11.80
CA ILE A 574 3.37 6.60 12.92
C ILE A 574 4.29 7.53 13.72
N ASN A 575 3.82 8.75 13.99
CA ASN A 575 4.49 9.59 14.98
C ASN A 575 4.22 9.02 16.39
N PRO A 576 5.23 8.56 17.14
CA PRO A 576 5.00 7.94 18.43
C PRO A 576 4.50 8.92 19.51
N ASP A 577 4.85 10.20 19.40
CA ASP A 577 4.46 11.23 20.37
C ASP A 577 3.02 11.70 20.15
N THR A 578 2.67 12.02 18.90
CA THR A 578 1.33 12.56 18.55
C THR A 578 0.32 11.47 18.22
N LYS A 579 0.78 10.24 17.97
CA LYS A 579 -0.03 9.11 17.46
C LYS A 579 -0.70 9.41 16.12
N GLU A 580 -0.14 10.35 15.35
CA GLU A 580 -0.57 10.65 13.99
C GLU A 580 -0.02 9.58 13.04
N ASN A 581 -0.85 9.19 12.07
CA ASN A 581 -0.43 8.38 10.93
C ASN A 581 0.26 9.31 9.92
N LEU A 582 1.42 8.89 9.42
CA LEU A 582 2.33 9.61 8.53
C LEU A 582 2.71 8.73 7.33
N GLY A 583 3.22 9.35 6.27
CA GLY A 583 3.57 8.68 5.01
C GLY A 583 2.33 8.21 4.22
N ASN A 584 2.57 7.45 3.16
CA ASN A 584 1.50 7.05 2.24
C ASN A 584 0.48 6.09 2.90
N TYR A 585 -0.76 6.14 2.42
CA TYR A 585 -1.90 5.48 3.05
C TYR A 585 -2.96 4.97 2.06
N PRO A 586 -3.55 3.79 2.32
CA PRO A 586 -3.05 2.74 3.21
C PRO A 586 -1.76 2.12 2.67
N HIS A 587 -0.93 1.53 3.54
CA HIS A 587 0.39 1.04 3.15
C HIS A 587 0.46 -0.50 3.08
N THR A 588 0.76 -1.03 1.89
CA THR A 588 0.76 -2.46 1.57
C THR A 588 1.72 -3.27 2.41
N LEU A 589 2.99 -2.86 2.49
CA LEU A 589 4.03 -3.62 3.19
C LEU A 589 3.73 -3.73 4.70
N THR A 590 3.06 -2.73 5.27
CA THR A 590 2.64 -2.77 6.68
C THR A 590 1.61 -3.88 6.91
N HIS A 591 0.62 -4.00 6.04
CA HIS A 591 -0.39 -5.07 6.13
C HIS A 591 0.18 -6.46 5.82
N ILE A 592 1.12 -6.57 4.87
CA ILE A 592 1.89 -7.81 4.63
C ILE A 592 2.67 -8.21 5.89
N SER A 593 3.36 -7.25 6.50
CA SER A 593 4.21 -7.48 7.67
C SER A 593 3.39 -7.93 8.88
N PHE A 594 2.22 -7.32 9.08
CA PHE A 594 1.27 -7.73 10.10
C PHE A 594 0.78 -9.18 9.89
N ILE A 595 0.33 -9.54 8.68
CA ILE A 595 -0.13 -10.92 8.38
C ILE A 595 0.98 -11.93 8.66
N ASN A 596 2.20 -11.67 8.18
CA ASN A 596 3.34 -12.55 8.41
C ASN A 596 3.70 -12.67 9.91
N ALA A 597 3.63 -11.57 10.67
CA ALA A 597 3.83 -11.61 12.12
C ALA A 597 2.75 -12.46 12.82
N ALA A 598 1.49 -12.32 12.41
CA ALA A 598 0.36 -13.06 12.96
C ALA A 598 0.40 -14.56 12.63
N LEU A 599 0.93 -14.93 11.45
CA LEU A 599 1.18 -16.32 11.05
C LEU A 599 2.26 -17.00 11.89
N SER A 600 3.27 -16.25 12.33
CA SER A 600 4.40 -16.79 13.07
C SER A 600 4.13 -16.97 14.58
N ILE A 601 3.01 -16.47 15.09
CA ILE A 601 2.59 -16.69 16.47
C ILE A 601 1.99 -18.09 16.60
N LYS A 602 2.64 -18.94 17.40
CA LYS A 602 2.13 -20.27 17.70
C LYS A 602 0.99 -20.19 18.71
N SER A 603 -0.06 -20.98 18.46
CA SER A 603 -1.23 -21.15 19.34
C SER A 603 -0.86 -21.76 20.68
#